data_AF-A0A3S0L4I2-F1
#
_entry.id   AF-A0A3S0L4I2-F1
#
_cell.length_a   1.000
_cell.length_b   1.000
_cell.length_c   1.000
_cell.angle_alpha   90.00
_cell.angle_beta   90.00
_cell.angle_gamma   90.00
#
_symmetry.space_group_name_H-M   'P 1'
#
loop_
_entity.id
_entity.type
_entity.pdbx_description
1 polymer ?
#
loop_
_entity_poly.entity_id
_entity_poly.type
_entity_poly.pdbx_seq_one_letter_code
_entity_poly.pdbx_strand_id
1 'polypeptide(L)'
;MTLRISSNFDSGAIEVLSVERPDDIRLRLRADQGVAGDGAFRQWFHFRLHGAAGQGVRMVFENAADAAYPDGWPDYRCVASYDRRHWFRISSTRYENGQLIVEHTPERNSVYYAYFEPYSHERHLDLLGRVEMS
;
A
#
# COMPACT_ATOMS: atom_id res chain seq x y z
N MET A 1 20.80 -8.61 0.56
CA MET A 1 19.49 -8.87 -0.08
C MET A 1 19.06 -7.58 -0.77
N THR A 2 18.44 -7.67 -1.95
CA THR A 2 18.03 -6.49 -2.74
C THR A 2 16.56 -6.19 -2.48
N LEU A 3 16.24 -4.94 -2.13
CA LEU A 3 14.86 -4.50 -1.96
C LEU A 3 14.15 -4.46 -3.32
N ARG A 4 12.88 -4.87 -3.34
CA ARG A 4 12.04 -4.78 -4.54
C ARG A 4 10.62 -4.46 -4.13
N ILE A 5 9.93 -3.66 -4.95
CA ILE A 5 8.49 -3.46 -4.84
C ILE A 5 7.81 -4.02 -6.10
N SER A 6 6.66 -4.66 -5.90
CA SER A 6 5.81 -5.16 -6.98
C SER A 6 4.35 -4.86 -6.68
N SER A 7 3.58 -4.54 -7.72
CA SER A 7 2.14 -4.26 -7.66
C SER A 7 1.36 -4.89 -8.82
N ASN A 8 1.98 -5.80 -9.59
CA ASN A 8 1.28 -6.50 -10.68
C ASN A 8 0.53 -7.72 -10.13
N PHE A 9 -0.60 -7.45 -9.50
CA PHE A 9 -1.56 -8.42 -8.97
C PHE A 9 -2.91 -7.72 -8.75
N ASP A 10 -3.96 -8.49 -8.45
CA ASP A 10 -5.30 -7.95 -8.19
C ASP A 10 -5.29 -6.81 -7.15
N SER A 11 -5.97 -5.70 -7.46
CA SER A 11 -5.99 -4.42 -6.73
C SER A 11 -4.64 -3.71 -6.58
N GLY A 12 -3.55 -4.23 -7.16
CA GLY A 12 -2.22 -3.64 -7.01
C GLY A 12 -2.10 -2.24 -7.64
N ALA A 13 -1.62 -1.29 -6.84
CA ALA A 13 -1.49 0.12 -7.20
C ALA A 13 -0.37 0.79 -6.39
N ILE A 14 0.71 1.16 -7.07
CA ILE A 14 1.76 2.05 -6.54
C ILE A 14 2.65 2.52 -7.70
N GLU A 15 3.21 3.71 -7.58
CA GLU A 15 4.35 4.17 -8.39
C GLU A 15 5.61 4.18 -7.52
N VAL A 16 6.70 3.58 -8.01
CA VAL A 16 7.97 3.49 -7.28
C VAL A 16 8.95 4.49 -7.88
N LEU A 17 9.34 5.50 -7.10
CA LEU A 17 10.36 6.47 -7.50
C LEU A 17 11.76 6.01 -7.12
N SER A 18 11.92 5.43 -5.93
CA SER A 18 13.17 4.83 -5.48
C SER A 18 12.93 3.73 -4.45
N VAL A 19 13.75 2.68 -4.51
CA VAL A 19 13.80 1.57 -3.53
C VAL A 19 15.25 1.15 -3.25
N GLU A 20 16.21 2.03 -3.54
CA GLU A 20 17.65 1.73 -3.41
C GLU A 20 18.06 1.58 -1.95
N ARG A 21 17.40 2.32 -1.06
CA ARG A 21 17.70 2.39 0.35
C ARG A 21 16.47 2.10 1.21
N PRO A 22 16.60 1.31 2.29
CA PRO A 22 15.49 0.98 3.18
C PRO A 22 14.95 2.21 3.92
N ASP A 23 15.82 3.15 4.29
CA ASP A 23 15.51 4.36 5.06
C ASP A 23 15.00 5.53 4.19
N ASP A 24 14.95 5.34 2.87
CA ASP A 24 14.52 6.35 1.89
C ASP A 24 13.79 5.70 0.70
N ILE A 25 12.74 4.92 0.97
CA ILE A 25 11.87 4.40 -0.08
C ILE A 25 10.89 5.49 -0.47
N ARG A 26 10.86 5.85 -1.77
CA ARG A 26 10.07 6.97 -2.30
C ARG A 26 9.02 6.47 -3.27
N LEU A 27 7.76 6.80 -3.00
CA LEU A 27 6.58 6.29 -3.67
C LEU A 27 5.65 7.42 -4.09
N ARG A 28 4.76 7.14 -5.04
CA ARG A 28 3.58 7.95 -5.33
C ARG A 28 2.33 7.09 -5.40
N LEU A 29 1.21 7.69 -4.99
CA LEU A 29 -0.12 7.18 -5.27
C LEU A 29 -0.33 7.22 -6.79
N ARG A 30 -0.60 6.05 -7.38
CA ARG A 30 -0.96 5.92 -8.79
C ARG A 30 -2.36 6.47 -9.00
N ALA A 31 -2.59 7.22 -10.06
CA ALA A 31 -3.94 7.64 -10.45
C ALA A 31 -4.79 6.46 -10.93
N ASP A 32 -6.10 6.58 -10.75
CA ASP A 32 -7.08 5.63 -11.25
C ASP A 32 -7.10 5.64 -12.80
N GLN A 33 -7.27 4.46 -13.38
CA GLN A 33 -7.36 4.31 -14.83
C GLN A 33 -8.61 5.00 -15.36
N GLY A 34 -8.50 5.67 -16.52
CA GLY A 34 -9.63 6.33 -17.16
C GLY A 34 -10.04 7.69 -16.56
N VAL A 35 -9.37 8.15 -15.50
CA VAL A 35 -9.55 9.49 -14.93
C VAL A 35 -8.32 10.34 -15.27
N ALA A 36 -8.40 11.14 -16.35
CA ALA A 36 -7.32 12.03 -16.80
C ALA A 36 -7.65 13.52 -16.56
N GLY A 37 -6.61 14.35 -16.44
CA GLY A 37 -6.73 15.81 -16.24
C GLY A 37 -6.57 16.24 -14.78
N ASP A 38 -6.96 17.48 -14.49
CA ASP A 38 -6.77 18.13 -13.18
C ASP A 38 -7.55 17.47 -12.01
N GLY A 39 -8.40 16.48 -12.31
CA GLY A 39 -9.20 15.70 -11.35
C GLY A 39 -8.81 14.22 -11.25
N ALA A 40 -7.59 13.83 -11.63
CA ALA A 40 -7.12 12.45 -11.56
C ALA A 40 -7.18 11.89 -10.13
N PHE A 41 -8.21 11.09 -9.85
CA PHE A 41 -8.49 10.48 -8.55
C PHE A 41 -7.35 9.54 -8.16
N ARG A 42 -6.84 9.72 -6.93
CA ARG A 42 -5.81 8.87 -6.33
C ARG A 42 -6.01 8.81 -4.82
N GLN A 43 -6.02 7.63 -4.26
CA GLN A 43 -6.13 7.42 -2.80
C GLN A 43 -5.66 6.01 -2.46
N TRP A 44 -6.15 5.05 -3.24
CA TRP A 44 -5.83 3.65 -3.06
C TRP A 44 -4.35 3.36 -3.36
N PHE A 45 -3.76 2.55 -2.50
CA PHE A 45 -2.49 1.90 -2.76
C PHE A 45 -2.54 0.45 -2.29
N HIS A 46 -1.85 -0.42 -3.00
CA HIS A 46 -1.62 -1.81 -2.59
C HIS A 46 -0.38 -2.34 -3.31
N PHE A 47 0.64 -2.71 -2.56
CA PHE A 47 1.89 -3.21 -3.10
C PHE A 47 2.55 -4.21 -2.17
N ARG A 48 3.52 -4.94 -2.70
CA ARG A 48 4.33 -5.92 -1.97
C ARG A 48 5.78 -5.45 -1.94
N LEU A 49 6.36 -5.40 -0.75
CA LEU A 49 7.78 -5.17 -0.51
C LEU A 49 8.49 -6.52 -0.30
N HIS A 50 9.65 -6.67 -0.93
CA HIS A 50 10.48 -7.85 -0.86
C HIS A 50 11.86 -7.52 -0.24
N GLY A 51 12.43 -8.47 0.51
CA GLY A 51 13.83 -8.44 0.93
C GLY A 51 14.16 -7.58 2.16
N ALA A 52 13.15 -7.17 2.93
CA ALA A 52 13.27 -6.24 4.06
C ALA A 52 13.17 -6.91 5.45
N ALA A 53 13.34 -8.24 5.56
CA ALA A 53 13.23 -8.92 6.86
C ALA A 53 14.24 -8.39 7.88
N GLY A 54 13.77 -8.02 9.07
CA GLY A 54 14.59 -7.50 10.17
C GLY A 54 15.21 -6.13 9.90
N GLN A 55 14.87 -5.48 8.78
CA GLN A 55 15.43 -4.20 8.37
C GLN A 55 14.36 -3.11 8.49
N GLY A 56 14.63 -2.07 9.29
CA GLY A 56 13.75 -0.92 9.38
C GLY A 56 13.64 -0.23 8.02
N VAL A 57 12.41 -0.04 7.55
CA VAL A 57 12.11 0.70 6.32
C VAL A 57 11.34 1.97 6.61
N ARG A 58 11.58 3.00 5.79
CA ARG A 58 10.83 4.25 5.77
C ARG A 58 10.35 4.49 4.34
N MET A 59 9.03 4.43 4.17
CA MET A 59 8.35 4.60 2.89
C MET A 59 7.59 5.92 2.89
N VAL A 60 7.88 6.78 1.91
CA VAL A 60 7.28 8.11 1.78
C VAL A 60 6.45 8.17 0.51
N PHE A 61 5.18 8.50 0.66
CA PHE A 61 4.29 8.83 -0.45
C PHE A 61 4.36 10.34 -0.69
N GLU A 62 5.14 10.75 -1.69
CA GLU A 62 5.49 12.16 -1.91
C GLU A 62 4.28 13.01 -2.33
N ASN A 63 3.28 12.41 -2.98
CA ASN A 63 2.09 13.08 -3.52
C ASN A 63 0.81 12.84 -2.69
N ALA A 64 0.93 12.55 -1.40
CA ALA A 64 -0.23 12.28 -0.55
C ALA A 64 -1.17 13.50 -0.40
N ALA A 65 -0.64 14.73 -0.45
CA ALA A 65 -1.45 15.95 -0.51
C ALA A 65 -2.29 16.08 -1.79
N ASP A 66 -1.86 15.44 -2.89
CA ASP A 66 -2.59 15.43 -4.16
C ASP A 66 -3.65 14.30 -4.19
N ALA A 67 -3.87 13.60 -3.08
CA ALA A 67 -4.90 12.57 -2.99
C ALA A 67 -6.30 13.18 -3.13
N ALA A 68 -7.28 12.36 -3.47
CA ALA A 68 -8.67 12.82 -3.57
C ALA A 68 -9.22 13.30 -2.23
N TYR A 69 -8.75 12.70 -1.13
CA TYR A 69 -9.12 13.04 0.24
C TYR A 69 -7.87 13.18 1.11
N PRO A 70 -7.14 14.32 1.00
CA PRO A 70 -5.93 14.53 1.80
C PRO A 70 -6.24 14.64 3.30
N ASP A 71 -7.43 15.13 3.65
CA ASP A 71 -7.94 15.16 5.03
C ASP A 71 -8.23 13.76 5.61
N GLY A 72 -8.12 12.71 4.80
CA GLY A 72 -8.19 11.32 5.26
C GLY A 72 -6.86 10.78 5.82
N TRP A 73 -5.76 11.52 5.71
CA TRP A 73 -4.43 11.10 6.17
C TRP A 73 -4.10 11.43 7.64
N PRO A 74 -4.57 12.53 8.25
CA PRO A 74 -4.48 12.71 9.69
C PRO A 74 -5.05 11.50 10.45
N ASP A 75 -4.31 11.00 11.45
CA ASP A 75 -4.63 9.80 12.26
C ASP A 75 -4.79 8.47 11.49
N TYR A 76 -4.62 8.47 10.17
CA TYR A 76 -4.62 7.27 9.36
C TYR A 76 -3.41 6.39 9.66
N ARG A 77 -3.62 5.08 9.61
CA ARG A 77 -2.56 4.07 9.74
C ARG A 77 -2.57 3.09 8.57
N CYS A 78 -1.44 2.96 7.88
CA CYS A 78 -1.26 1.98 6.81
C CYS A 78 -1.53 0.57 7.33
N VAL A 79 -2.20 -0.27 6.54
CA VAL A 79 -2.36 -1.70 6.87
C VAL A 79 -1.27 -2.52 6.18
N ALA A 80 -0.80 -3.57 6.86
CA ALA A 80 0.12 -4.53 6.30
C ALA A 80 -0.30 -5.96 6.58
N SER A 81 0.20 -6.89 5.75
CA SER A 81 -0.02 -8.33 5.92
C SER A 81 1.15 -9.12 5.36
N TYR A 82 1.50 -10.21 6.03
CA TYR A 82 2.51 -11.15 5.55
C TYR A 82 1.92 -12.27 4.68
N ASP A 83 0.62 -12.55 4.81
CA ASP A 83 -0.06 -13.72 4.24
C ASP A 83 -1.33 -13.37 3.43
N ARG A 84 -1.67 -12.08 3.32
CA ARG A 84 -2.90 -11.53 2.71
C ARG A 84 -4.20 -11.96 3.39
N ARG A 85 -4.13 -12.54 4.60
CA ARG A 85 -5.28 -13.00 5.39
C ARG A 85 -5.39 -12.22 6.70
N HIS A 86 -4.27 -12.06 7.40
CA HIS A 86 -4.19 -11.31 8.65
C HIS A 86 -3.60 -9.93 8.37
N TRP A 87 -4.39 -8.89 8.60
CA TRP A 87 -4.01 -7.51 8.38
C TRP A 87 -3.86 -6.79 9.71
N PHE A 88 -2.80 -6.00 9.85
CA PHE A 88 -2.50 -5.20 11.04
C PHE A 88 -2.17 -3.77 10.65
N ARG A 89 -2.37 -2.82 11.57
CA ARG A 89 -2.07 -1.40 11.36
C ARG A 89 -0.64 -1.09 11.78
N ILE A 90 0.07 -0.28 11.02
CA ILE A 90 1.40 0.22 11.35
C ILE A 90 1.25 1.49 12.18
N SER A 91 1.62 1.41 13.47
CA SER A 91 1.47 2.51 14.43
C SER A 91 2.30 3.74 14.06
N SER A 92 3.47 3.55 13.46
CA SER A 92 4.40 4.56 12.97
C SER A 92 4.05 5.07 11.56
N THR A 93 2.75 5.15 11.24
CA THR A 93 2.25 5.90 10.09
C THR A 93 1.94 7.32 10.51
N ARG A 94 2.35 8.32 9.73
CA ARG A 94 1.99 9.72 9.96
C ARG A 94 1.85 10.49 8.66
N TYR A 95 1.13 11.60 8.73
CA TYR A 95 1.02 12.56 7.64
C TYR A 95 1.62 13.90 8.09
N GLU A 96 2.64 14.37 7.39
CA GLU A 96 3.31 15.63 7.69
C GLU A 96 3.81 16.28 6.40
N ASN A 97 3.73 17.61 6.30
CA ASN A 97 4.22 18.39 5.16
C ASN A 97 3.73 17.89 3.78
N GLY A 98 2.49 17.42 3.71
CA GLY A 98 1.90 16.92 2.47
C GLY A 98 2.28 15.48 2.09
N GLN A 99 3.04 14.78 2.92
CA GLN A 99 3.54 13.43 2.67
C GLN A 99 2.95 12.43 3.67
N LEU A 100 2.60 11.24 3.19
CA LEU A 100 2.30 10.09 4.06
C LEU A 100 3.58 9.30 4.27
N ILE A 101 3.95 9.07 5.52
CA ILE A 101 5.18 8.38 5.90
C ILE A 101 4.81 7.12 6.68
N VAL A 102 5.34 5.99 6.24
CA VAL A 102 5.14 4.69 6.87
C VAL A 102 6.50 4.12 7.26
N GLU A 103 6.74 4.00 8.55
CA GLU A 103 7.96 3.37 9.08
C GLU A 103 7.60 2.00 9.67
N HIS A 104 8.34 0.96 9.32
CA HIS A 104 8.05 -0.41 9.75
C HIS A 104 9.32 -1.26 9.68
N THR A 105 9.48 -2.21 10.60
CA THR A 105 10.53 -3.24 10.53
C THR A 105 9.88 -4.58 10.22
N PRO A 106 9.84 -5.03 8.96
CA PRO A 106 9.17 -6.27 8.59
C PRO A 106 9.81 -7.49 9.25
N GLU A 107 8.99 -8.41 9.76
CA GLU A 107 9.48 -9.69 10.30
C GLU A 107 9.86 -10.69 9.20
N ARG A 108 9.34 -10.48 7.98
CA ARG A 108 9.50 -11.39 6.86
C ARG A 108 9.95 -10.66 5.60
N ASN A 109 10.59 -11.41 4.71
CA ASN A 109 11.08 -10.90 3.43
C ASN A 109 9.98 -10.54 2.45
N SER A 110 8.71 -10.80 2.78
CA SER A 110 7.57 -10.52 1.92
C SER A 110 6.46 -9.96 2.77
N VAL A 111 6.12 -8.71 2.54
CA VAL A 111 5.03 -8.01 3.24
C VAL A 111 4.24 -7.18 2.23
N TYR A 112 2.93 -7.20 2.37
CA TYR A 112 2.00 -6.39 1.61
C TYR A 112 1.65 -5.15 2.44
N TYR A 113 1.55 -4.00 1.79
CA TYR A 113 1.04 -2.76 2.36
C TYR A 113 -0.14 -2.31 1.52
N ALA A 114 -1.23 -1.88 2.16
CA ALA A 114 -2.41 -1.42 1.47
C ALA A 114 -3.10 -0.27 2.22
N TYR A 115 -3.96 0.44 1.50
CA TYR A 115 -4.78 1.50 2.08
C TYR A 115 -5.77 0.95 3.14
N PHE A 116 -6.38 -0.20 2.83
CA PHE A 116 -7.26 -0.99 3.69
C PHE A 116 -7.13 -2.48 3.35
N GLU A 117 -7.71 -3.39 4.15
CA GLU A 117 -7.74 -4.83 3.85
C GLU A 117 -8.39 -5.08 2.47
N PRO A 118 -7.65 -5.62 1.47
CA PRO A 118 -8.18 -5.89 0.14
C PRO A 118 -9.15 -7.07 0.14
N TYR A 119 -10.21 -6.96 -0.66
CA TYR A 119 -11.10 -8.07 -0.98
C TYR A 119 -10.87 -8.47 -2.44
N SER A 120 -10.14 -9.56 -2.68
CA SER A 120 -9.78 -9.97 -4.04
C SER A 120 -10.98 -10.46 -4.84
N HIS A 121 -10.87 -10.39 -6.16
CA HIS A 121 -11.81 -10.97 -7.10
C HIS A 121 -11.94 -12.49 -6.91
N GLU A 122 -10.84 -13.20 -6.65
CA GLU A 122 -10.89 -14.64 -6.32
C GLU A 122 -11.75 -14.91 -5.07
N ARG A 123 -11.57 -14.12 -4.00
CA ARG A 123 -12.38 -14.23 -2.77
C ARG A 123 -13.85 -13.91 -3.04
N HIS A 124 -14.14 -13.06 -4.01
CA HIS A 124 -15.50 -12.75 -4.45
C HIS A 124 -16.13 -13.94 -5.18
N LEU A 125 -15.43 -14.55 -6.12
CA LEU A 125 -15.92 -15.75 -6.82
C LEU A 125 -16.12 -16.92 -5.85
N ASP A 126 -15.21 -17.13 -4.90
CA ASP A 126 -15.35 -18.12 -3.84
C ASP A 126 -16.54 -17.86 -2.91
N LEU A 127 -16.90 -16.59 -2.69
CA LEU A 127 -18.10 -16.23 -1.93
C LEU A 127 -19.36 -16.61 -2.71
N LEU A 128 -19.45 -16.24 -3.99
CA LEU A 128 -20.61 -16.57 -4.82
C LEU A 128 -20.83 -18.09 -4.90
N GLY A 129 -19.76 -18.86 -5.14
CA GLY A 129 -19.83 -20.32 -5.17
C GLY A 129 -20.31 -20.93 -3.85
N ARG A 130 -19.87 -20.39 -2.71
CA ARG A 130 -20.32 -20.85 -1.38
C ARG A 130 -21.79 -20.56 -1.11
N VAL A 131 -22.29 -19.41 -1.55
CA VAL A 131 -23.69 -19.00 -1.35
C VAL A 131 -24.65 -19.80 -2.24
N GLU A 132 -24.24 -20.16 -3.46
CA GLU A 132 -25.06 -21.05 -4.32
C GLU A 132 -25.20 -22.47 -3.74
N MET A 133 -24.17 -22.95 -3.04
CA MET A 133 -24.14 -24.30 -2.45
C MET A 133 -24.74 -24.39 -1.04
N SER A 134 -25.21 -23.27 -0.46
CA SER A 134 -25.79 -23.22 0.90
C SER A 134 -27.29 -23.37 0.88
#